data_AF-A0A2M7KZI6-F1
#
_entry.id   AF-A0A2M7KZI6-F1
#
_cell.length_a   1.000
_cell.length_b   1.000
_cell.length_c   1.000
_cell.angle_alpha   90.00
_cell.angle_beta   90.00
_cell.angle_gamma   90.00
#
_symmetry.space_group_name_H-M   'P 1'
#
loop_
_entity.id
_entity.type
_entity.pdbx_description
1 polymer ?
#
loop_
_entity_poly.entity_id
_entity_poly.type
_entity_poly.pdbx_seq_one_letter_code
_entity_poly.pdbx_strand_id
1 'polypeptide(L)'
;MWDTDTFRLPDWRLIVRASWRRQRLARLLLSKLLLLSAAMGCWAAQGPGQEVQKAYKAARERVPQLQKAGQFGDAIGVAEGFLRQHLDSGTCCRGMAVLVEGILSRDLTDLQKRHEVYDRAFTQFDSAPEYYALGAAGLVRECLWGTGGQARDPAKAAQLADEAIDKLGDRLPRDYYLGFNLYLLKVHALRYAKDGQAALAAASDCVLLAPAMLGNKDFLKALYEAARFTKDPHTQLSVAKLCYVLSDFTEAEVNQATEWVSAALVAAQGPGAALQFAKSQDDPETASPLKEVPLLELGDPDKLLEAAGAGDRDARISVFLGTGQTAKALTEATEQMRQSAGAAPQYLADALRNLARCFKAHDLNLIRAN
;
A
#
# COMPACT_ATOMS: atom_id res chain seq x y z
N MET A 1 39.91 -58.76 0.69
CA MET A 1 40.80 -58.64 1.86
C MET A 1 41.20 -57.16 1.92
N TRP A 2 41.26 -56.52 3.11
CA TRP A 2 41.10 -55.07 3.44
C TRP A 2 39.64 -54.75 3.86
N ASP A 3 39.17 -55.19 5.03
CA ASP A 3 39.39 -54.75 6.43
C ASP A 3 38.54 -53.51 6.80
N THR A 4 37.45 -53.77 7.54
CA THR A 4 36.38 -52.85 7.92
C THR A 4 36.42 -52.61 9.43
N ASP A 5 37.44 -51.90 9.89
CA ASP A 5 37.48 -51.45 11.28
C ASP A 5 38.00 -50.01 11.39
N THR A 6 37.40 -49.28 12.34
CA THR A 6 37.66 -47.89 12.77
C THR A 6 36.98 -46.74 12.01
N PHE A 7 35.66 -46.60 12.17
CA PHE A 7 35.02 -45.27 12.26
C PHE A 7 34.27 -45.15 13.59
N ARG A 8 34.92 -44.58 14.62
CA ARG A 8 34.28 -44.24 15.90
C ARG A 8 33.52 -42.93 15.72
N LEU A 9 32.18 -42.99 15.83
CA LEU A 9 31.34 -41.80 15.93
C LEU A 9 31.65 -41.03 17.22
N PRO A 10 31.61 -39.68 17.22
CA PRO A 10 31.82 -38.88 18.42
C PRO A 10 30.71 -39.13 19.45
N ASP A 11 31.08 -39.17 20.73
CA ASP A 11 30.16 -39.32 21.85
C ASP A 11 29.14 -38.16 21.90
N TRP A 12 27.91 -38.44 21.47
CA TRP A 12 26.79 -37.50 21.35
C TRP A 12 26.46 -36.80 22.69
N ARG A 13 26.90 -37.36 23.82
CA ARG A 13 26.71 -36.78 25.15
C ARG A 13 27.55 -35.51 25.37
N LEU A 14 28.66 -35.33 24.63
CA LEU A 14 29.45 -34.09 24.63
C LEU A 14 28.81 -32.98 23.80
N ILE A 15 28.10 -33.32 22.72
CA ILE A 15 27.40 -32.36 21.85
C ILE A 15 26.18 -31.77 22.55
N VAL A 16 25.44 -32.58 23.32
CA VAL A 16 24.26 -32.10 24.07
C VAL A 16 24.67 -31.19 25.24
N ARG A 17 25.80 -31.46 25.92
CA ARG A 17 26.27 -30.57 27.01
C ARG A 17 26.80 -29.22 26.50
N ALA A 18 27.35 -29.17 25.28
CA ALA A 18 27.78 -27.92 24.65
C ALA A 18 26.60 -27.05 24.18
N SER A 19 25.49 -27.65 23.73
CA SER A 19 24.31 -26.90 23.28
C SER A 19 23.56 -26.23 24.44
N TRP A 20 23.51 -26.88 25.61
CA TRP A 20 22.85 -26.33 26.80
C TRP A 20 23.60 -25.13 27.43
N ARG A 21 24.94 -25.12 27.38
CA ARG A 21 25.74 -23.95 27.84
C ARG A 21 25.63 -22.77 26.86
N ARG A 22 25.55 -23.02 25.55
CA ARG A 22 25.29 -21.98 24.53
C ARG A 22 23.88 -21.39 24.62
N GLN A 23 22.86 -22.20 24.92
CA GLN A 23 21.49 -21.72 25.11
C GLN A 23 21.30 -20.88 26.39
N ARG A 24 22.06 -21.16 27.47
CA ARG A 24 22.04 -20.33 28.70
C ARG A 24 22.76 -18.98 28.52
N LEU A 25 23.87 -18.94 27.79
CA LEU A 25 24.57 -17.70 27.43
C LEU A 25 23.77 -16.86 26.42
N ALA A 26 23.11 -17.49 25.45
CA ALA A 26 22.20 -16.81 24.52
C ALA A 26 20.98 -16.20 25.22
N ARG A 27 20.43 -16.85 26.25
CA ARG A 27 19.30 -16.31 27.05
C ARG A 27 19.70 -15.13 27.95
N LEU A 28 20.94 -15.09 28.45
CA LEU A 28 21.48 -13.97 29.24
C LEU A 28 21.94 -12.79 28.37
N LEU A 29 22.33 -13.04 27.12
CA LEU A 29 22.61 -12.00 26.13
C LEU A 29 21.32 -11.44 25.51
N LEU A 30 20.29 -12.27 25.28
CA LEU A 30 18.97 -11.79 24.83
C LEU A 30 18.28 -10.92 25.88
N SER A 31 18.39 -11.25 27.18
CA SER A 31 17.76 -10.42 28.22
C SER A 31 18.46 -9.08 28.42
N LYS A 32 19.76 -8.98 28.14
CA LYS A 32 20.49 -7.69 28.13
C LYS A 32 20.31 -6.90 26.83
N LEU A 33 20.13 -7.56 25.68
CA LEU A 33 19.75 -6.90 24.42
C LEU A 33 18.31 -6.39 24.44
N LEU A 34 17.38 -7.10 25.10
CA LEU A 34 16.00 -6.64 25.32
C LEU A 34 15.88 -5.46 26.31
N LEU A 35 16.90 -5.23 27.15
CA LEU A 35 16.97 -4.07 28.04
C LEU A 35 17.71 -2.86 27.42
N LEU A 36 18.46 -3.07 26.33
CA LEU A 36 19.14 -1.99 25.58
C LEU A 36 18.38 -1.55 24.32
N SER A 37 17.56 -2.41 23.71
CA SER A 37 16.58 -2.00 22.69
C SER A 37 15.39 -1.21 23.27
N ALA A 38 15.23 -1.19 24.59
CA ALA A 38 14.29 -0.31 25.29
C ALA A 38 14.81 1.13 25.48
N ALA A 39 16.07 1.43 25.10
CA ALA A 39 16.68 2.74 25.31
C ALA A 39 17.15 3.46 24.02
N MET A 40 17.01 2.84 22.84
CA MET A 40 17.32 3.48 21.55
C MET A 40 16.23 3.25 20.51
N GLY A 41 15.02 3.63 20.93
CA GLY A 41 13.82 3.75 20.11
C GLY A 41 12.90 4.77 20.78
N CYS A 42 13.38 6.00 20.97
CA CYS A 42 12.51 7.13 21.29
C CYS A 42 11.58 7.31 20.08
N TRP A 43 10.44 6.63 20.14
CA TRP A 43 9.07 7.03 19.82
C TRP A 43 8.19 5.77 20.07
N ALA A 44 8.37 5.13 21.23
CA ALA A 44 7.37 4.24 21.76
C ALA A 44 6.23 5.13 22.27
N ALA A 45 5.23 5.37 21.42
CA ALA A 45 3.95 5.90 21.88
C ALA A 45 3.46 5.00 23.02
N GLN A 46 3.45 5.52 24.25
CA GLN A 46 2.73 4.88 25.33
C GLN A 46 1.30 4.64 24.82
N GLY A 47 0.86 3.38 24.83
CA GLY A 47 -0.49 3.05 24.40
C GLY A 47 -1.52 3.91 25.16
N PRO A 48 -2.73 4.11 24.60
CA PRO A 48 -3.71 5.01 25.19
C PRO A 48 -3.91 4.66 26.66
N GLY A 49 -3.91 5.67 27.54
CA GLY A 49 -4.13 5.47 28.97
C GLY A 49 -5.39 4.64 29.24
N GLN A 50 -5.45 3.95 30.38
CA GLN A 50 -6.56 3.04 30.73
C GLN A 50 -7.94 3.72 30.62
N GLU A 51 -8.02 5.01 30.93
CA GLU A 51 -9.25 5.80 30.81
C GLU A 51 -9.69 5.97 29.35
N VAL A 52 -8.74 6.28 28.44
CA VAL A 52 -9.00 6.39 27.00
C VAL A 52 -9.45 5.04 26.43
N GLN A 53 -8.82 3.94 26.85
CA GLN A 53 -9.22 2.59 26.45
C GLN A 53 -10.65 2.25 26.92
N LYS A 54 -11.02 2.66 28.13
CA LYS A 54 -12.37 2.45 28.66
C LYS A 54 -13.41 3.28 27.89
N ALA A 55 -13.12 4.56 27.64
CA ALA A 55 -13.98 5.44 26.85
C ALA A 55 -14.14 4.92 25.41
N TYR A 56 -13.04 4.46 24.80
CA TYR A 56 -13.04 3.89 23.46
C TYR A 56 -13.90 2.62 23.38
N LYS A 57 -13.76 1.71 24.35
CA LYS A 57 -14.60 0.50 24.42
C LYS A 57 -16.08 0.84 24.55
N ALA A 58 -16.43 1.77 25.45
CA ALA A 58 -17.80 2.20 25.64
C ALA A 58 -18.40 2.81 24.35
N ALA A 59 -17.65 3.68 23.66
CA ALA A 59 -18.07 4.24 22.38
C ALA A 59 -18.21 3.15 21.30
N ARG A 60 -17.25 2.22 21.21
CA ARG A 60 -17.24 1.13 20.22
C ARG A 60 -18.38 0.11 20.43
N GLU A 61 -18.88 -0.02 21.66
CA GLU A 61 -20.08 -0.81 21.96
C GLU A 61 -21.37 -0.04 21.64
N ARG A 62 -21.38 1.26 21.92
CA ARG A 62 -22.58 2.10 21.75
C ARG A 62 -22.90 2.43 20.29
N VAL A 63 -21.89 2.74 19.48
CA VAL A 63 -22.07 3.15 18.07
C VAL A 63 -22.83 2.08 17.26
N PRO A 64 -22.47 0.78 17.29
CA PRO A 64 -23.22 -0.26 16.57
C PRO A 64 -24.66 -0.46 17.07
N GLN A 65 -24.95 -0.18 18.35
CA GLN A 65 -26.32 -0.27 18.87
C GLN A 65 -27.21 0.82 18.27
N LEU A 66 -26.71 2.05 18.24
CA LEU A 66 -27.39 3.20 17.63
C LEU A 66 -27.55 3.01 16.12
N GLN A 67 -26.51 2.51 15.45
CA GLN A 67 -26.55 2.16 14.02
C GLN A 67 -27.64 1.12 13.71
N LYS A 68 -27.72 0.03 14.49
CA LYS A 68 -28.79 -0.98 14.33
C LYS A 68 -30.19 -0.44 14.58
N ALA A 69 -30.31 0.59 15.42
CA ALA A 69 -31.57 1.29 15.69
C ALA A 69 -31.93 2.35 14.63
N GLY A 70 -31.12 2.52 13.58
CA GLY A 70 -31.31 3.56 12.56
C GLY A 70 -30.97 4.98 13.03
N GLN A 71 -30.37 5.12 14.21
CA GLN A 71 -30.01 6.40 14.83
C GLN A 71 -28.61 6.84 14.37
N PHE A 72 -28.44 7.03 13.07
CA PHE A 72 -27.12 7.28 12.47
C PHE A 72 -26.46 8.58 12.93
N GLY A 73 -27.25 9.66 13.08
CA GLY A 73 -26.75 10.95 13.59
C GLY A 73 -26.19 10.82 15.01
N ASP A 74 -26.90 10.11 15.89
CA ASP A 74 -26.45 9.88 17.27
C ASP A 74 -25.22 8.96 17.31
N ALA A 75 -25.18 7.94 16.45
CA ALA A 75 -24.04 7.04 16.33
C ALA A 75 -22.76 7.80 15.93
N ILE A 76 -22.86 8.68 14.92
CA ILE A 76 -21.75 9.56 14.51
C ILE A 76 -21.41 10.53 15.63
N GLY A 77 -22.41 11.11 16.32
CA GLY A 77 -22.22 12.02 17.44
C GLY A 77 -21.43 11.40 18.60
N VAL A 78 -21.63 10.11 18.90
CA VAL A 78 -20.83 9.39 19.91
C VAL A 78 -19.37 9.28 19.48
N ALA A 79 -19.10 8.92 18.23
CA ALA A 79 -17.74 8.81 17.70
C ALA A 79 -17.04 10.17 17.68
N GLU A 80 -17.72 11.22 17.21
CA GLU A 80 -17.22 12.59 17.21
C GLU A 80 -16.97 13.12 18.63
N GLY A 81 -17.85 12.78 19.59
CA GLY A 81 -17.68 13.12 21.00
C GLY A 81 -16.40 12.51 21.58
N PHE A 82 -16.12 11.24 21.28
CA PHE A 82 -14.87 10.59 21.65
C PHE A 82 -13.67 11.30 21.02
N LEU A 83 -13.72 11.57 19.72
CA LEU A 83 -12.62 12.21 19.00
C LEU A 83 -12.29 13.58 19.60
N ARG A 84 -13.28 14.43 19.89
CA ARG A 84 -13.05 15.74 20.53
C ARG A 84 -12.37 15.66 21.89
N GLN A 85 -12.59 14.59 22.65
CA GLN A 85 -12.04 14.42 23.99
C GLN A 85 -10.66 13.74 23.99
N HIS A 86 -10.33 12.98 22.94
CA HIS A 86 -9.18 12.08 22.90
C HIS A 86 -8.41 12.16 21.58
N LEU A 87 -8.04 13.38 21.18
CA LEU A 87 -7.50 13.75 19.87
C LEU A 87 -6.23 12.98 19.46
N ASP A 88 -5.34 12.68 20.42
CA ASP A 88 -4.06 12.00 20.16
C ASP A 88 -4.07 10.52 20.61
N SER A 89 -5.24 9.89 20.66
CA SER A 89 -5.38 8.50 21.14
C SER A 89 -4.94 7.43 20.12
N GLY A 90 -4.26 7.83 19.04
CA GLY A 90 -3.68 6.95 18.03
C GLY A 90 -4.70 5.99 17.41
N THR A 91 -4.50 4.69 17.59
CA THR A 91 -5.37 3.65 16.99
C THR A 91 -6.83 3.74 17.43
N CYS A 92 -7.13 4.36 18.58
CA CYS A 92 -8.50 4.63 19.00
C CYS A 92 -9.18 5.68 18.12
N CYS A 93 -8.49 6.79 17.76
CA CYS A 93 -9.00 7.79 16.80
C CYS A 93 -9.32 7.15 15.45
N ARG A 94 -8.37 6.38 14.90
CA ARG A 94 -8.56 5.62 13.66
C ARG A 94 -9.79 4.72 13.74
N GLY A 95 -9.95 4.00 14.85
CA GLY A 95 -11.10 3.12 15.05
C GLY A 95 -12.44 3.86 15.01
N MET A 96 -12.52 5.08 15.53
CA MET A 96 -13.73 5.90 15.45
C MET A 96 -13.98 6.43 14.04
N ALA A 97 -12.94 6.89 13.33
CA ALA A 97 -13.07 7.31 11.93
C ALA A 97 -13.60 6.16 11.05
N VAL A 98 -13.10 4.93 11.23
CA VAL A 98 -13.58 3.74 10.50
C VAL A 98 -15.04 3.41 10.81
N LEU A 99 -15.48 3.58 12.06
CA LEU A 99 -16.89 3.38 12.42
C LEU A 99 -17.80 4.40 11.70
N VAL A 100 -17.40 5.67 11.66
CA VAL A 100 -18.15 6.70 10.95
C VAL A 100 -18.19 6.40 9.44
N GLU A 101 -17.05 6.07 8.82
CA GLU A 101 -17.04 5.72 7.39
C GLU A 101 -17.94 4.50 7.08
N GLY A 102 -18.01 3.52 7.99
CA GLY A 102 -18.93 2.40 7.87
C GLY A 102 -20.39 2.84 7.78
N ILE A 103 -20.80 3.78 8.63
CA ILE A 103 -22.16 4.36 8.62
C ILE A 103 -22.40 5.17 7.34
N LEU A 104 -21.46 6.05 6.97
CA LEU A 104 -21.58 6.92 5.79
C LEU A 104 -21.67 6.13 4.48
N SER A 105 -20.90 5.06 4.36
CA SER A 105 -20.81 4.27 3.13
C SER A 105 -21.93 3.24 2.97
N ARG A 106 -22.50 2.71 4.06
CA ARG A 106 -23.44 1.57 4.00
C ARG A 106 -24.87 1.90 4.41
N ASP A 107 -25.05 2.82 5.35
CA ASP A 107 -26.35 2.98 6.02
C ASP A 107 -26.97 4.36 5.78
N LEU A 108 -26.16 5.42 5.73
CA LEU A 108 -26.66 6.77 5.52
C LEU A 108 -26.85 7.06 4.03
N THR A 109 -28.05 6.80 3.52
CA THR A 109 -28.39 7.03 2.09
C THR A 109 -28.68 8.49 1.76
N ASP A 110 -28.96 9.31 2.76
CA ASP A 110 -29.17 10.75 2.62
C ASP A 110 -27.84 11.46 2.30
N LEU A 111 -27.68 11.82 1.02
CA LEU A 111 -26.45 12.40 0.50
C LEU A 111 -26.15 13.79 1.10
N GLN A 112 -27.18 14.56 1.47
CA GLN A 112 -26.98 15.86 2.08
C GLN A 112 -26.43 15.72 3.50
N LYS A 113 -27.00 14.80 4.29
CA LYS A 113 -26.49 14.52 5.64
C LYS A 113 -25.08 13.93 5.62
N ARG A 114 -24.75 13.13 4.60
CA ARG A 114 -23.38 12.64 4.40
C ARG A 114 -22.42 13.81 4.15
N HIS A 115 -22.77 14.70 3.23
CA HIS A 115 -21.98 15.90 2.94
C HIS A 115 -21.73 16.72 4.21
N GLU A 116 -22.77 16.96 5.02
CA GLU A 116 -22.64 17.67 6.30
C GLU A 116 -21.67 17.00 7.27
N VAL A 117 -21.61 15.65 7.29
CA VAL A 117 -20.65 14.93 8.13
C VAL A 117 -19.22 15.11 7.60
N TYR A 118 -19.01 14.97 6.29
CA TYR A 118 -17.70 15.17 5.70
C TYR A 118 -17.19 16.60 5.87
N ASP A 119 -18.06 17.59 5.65
CA ASP A 119 -17.76 19.01 5.85
C ASP A 119 -17.40 19.32 7.30
N ARG A 120 -18.17 18.82 8.28
CA ARG A 120 -17.80 18.97 9.70
C ARG A 120 -16.46 18.31 10.02
N ALA A 121 -16.23 17.09 9.53
CA ALA A 121 -14.97 16.38 9.76
C ALA A 121 -13.78 17.17 9.18
N PHE A 122 -13.93 17.74 7.99
CA PHE A 122 -12.91 18.55 7.32
C PHE A 122 -12.71 19.92 7.98
N THR A 123 -13.75 20.56 8.51
CA THR A 123 -13.66 21.94 9.02
C THR A 123 -13.41 22.03 10.52
N GLN A 124 -13.77 21.01 11.31
CA GLN A 124 -13.79 21.08 12.78
C GLN A 124 -12.89 20.08 13.49
N PHE A 125 -12.26 19.14 12.78
CA PHE A 125 -11.49 18.05 13.38
C PHE A 125 -10.03 17.96 12.90
N ASP A 126 -9.39 19.10 12.61
CA ASP A 126 -7.97 19.11 12.19
C ASP A 126 -6.99 18.60 13.26
N SER A 127 -7.41 18.56 14.52
CA SER A 127 -6.69 17.91 15.61
C SER A 127 -6.83 16.38 15.62
N ALA A 128 -7.73 15.78 14.84
CA ALA A 128 -7.91 14.34 14.68
C ALA A 128 -7.62 13.91 13.22
N PRO A 129 -6.34 13.66 12.84
CA PRO A 129 -5.91 13.51 11.45
C PRO A 129 -6.67 12.46 10.65
N GLU A 130 -7.00 11.31 11.25
CA GLU A 130 -7.74 10.23 10.59
C GLU A 130 -9.16 10.66 10.23
N TYR A 131 -9.83 11.37 11.13
CA TYR A 131 -11.19 11.83 10.88
C TYR A 131 -11.22 13.03 9.94
N TYR A 132 -10.24 13.92 10.04
CA TYR A 132 -10.03 14.99 9.06
C TYR A 132 -9.82 14.43 7.66
N ALA A 133 -8.91 13.45 7.52
CA ALA A 133 -8.60 12.81 6.24
C ALA A 133 -9.82 12.09 5.66
N LEU A 134 -10.65 11.48 6.51
CA LEU A 134 -11.95 10.93 6.10
C LEU A 134 -12.86 12.01 5.51
N GLY A 135 -13.00 13.14 6.19
CA GLY A 135 -13.78 14.30 5.73
C GLY A 135 -13.30 14.80 4.37
N ALA A 136 -12.00 15.07 4.27
CA ALA A 136 -11.37 15.48 3.02
C ALA A 136 -11.63 14.48 1.89
N ALA A 137 -11.41 13.18 2.11
CA ALA A 137 -11.61 12.15 1.10
C ALA A 137 -13.07 12.08 0.64
N GLY A 138 -14.02 12.23 1.57
CA GLY A 138 -15.44 12.35 1.28
C GLY A 138 -15.77 13.52 0.34
N LEU A 139 -15.31 14.73 0.68
CA LEU A 139 -15.55 15.94 -0.11
C LEU A 139 -14.88 15.88 -1.49
N VAL A 140 -13.65 15.35 -1.56
CA VAL A 140 -12.94 15.14 -2.83
C VAL A 140 -13.74 14.19 -3.72
N ARG A 141 -14.24 13.07 -3.19
CA ARG A 141 -15.10 12.12 -3.93
C ARG A 141 -16.38 12.76 -4.44
N GLU A 142 -17.03 13.59 -3.61
CA GLU A 142 -18.24 14.30 -4.00
C GLU A 142 -17.99 15.26 -5.17
N CYS A 143 -16.90 16.03 -5.13
CA CYS A 143 -16.50 16.89 -6.23
C CYS A 143 -16.11 16.08 -7.48
N LEU A 144 -15.44 14.95 -7.31
CA LEU A 144 -14.94 14.13 -8.41
C LEU A 144 -16.05 13.46 -9.24
N TRP A 145 -17.12 13.04 -8.55
CA TRP A 145 -18.20 12.24 -9.14
C TRP A 145 -19.55 12.97 -9.21
N GLY A 146 -19.67 14.16 -8.63
CA GLY A 146 -20.91 14.94 -8.61
C GLY A 146 -21.98 14.32 -7.71
N THR A 147 -21.58 13.85 -6.52
CA THR A 147 -22.50 13.32 -5.49
C THR A 147 -22.71 14.34 -4.37
N GLY A 148 -23.63 14.11 -3.43
CA GLY A 148 -23.81 15.04 -2.30
C GLY A 148 -24.44 16.39 -2.68
N GLY A 149 -25.13 16.48 -3.82
CA GLY A 149 -25.65 17.75 -4.34
C GLY A 149 -24.59 18.66 -4.97
N GLN A 150 -23.34 18.21 -5.05
CA GLN A 150 -22.25 18.95 -5.70
C GLN A 150 -22.23 18.70 -7.21
N ALA A 151 -21.91 19.74 -7.98
CA ALA A 151 -21.55 19.58 -9.38
C ALA A 151 -20.19 18.87 -9.49
N ARG A 152 -20.01 18.10 -10.55
CA ARG A 152 -18.71 17.49 -10.83
C ARG A 152 -17.67 18.55 -11.15
N ASP A 153 -16.65 18.65 -10.32
CA ASP A 153 -15.57 19.63 -10.41
C ASP A 153 -14.22 18.97 -10.02
N PRO A 154 -13.50 18.39 -10.99
CA PRO A 154 -12.20 17.77 -10.74
C PRO A 154 -11.12 18.76 -10.28
N ALA A 155 -11.22 20.05 -10.64
CA ALA A 155 -10.24 21.05 -10.22
C ALA A 155 -10.40 21.36 -8.73
N LYS A 156 -11.64 21.56 -8.28
CA LYS A 156 -11.96 21.69 -6.85
C LYS A 156 -11.59 20.44 -6.06
N ALA A 157 -11.81 19.25 -6.64
CA ALA A 157 -11.41 17.99 -6.02
C ALA A 157 -9.88 17.92 -5.78
N ALA A 158 -9.07 18.35 -6.76
CA ALA A 158 -7.62 18.40 -6.61
C ALA A 158 -7.20 19.42 -5.54
N GLN A 159 -7.81 20.62 -5.55
CA GLN A 159 -7.54 21.66 -4.56
C GLN A 159 -7.83 21.21 -3.13
N LEU A 160 -8.97 20.54 -2.90
CA LEU A 160 -9.32 20.01 -1.57
C LEU A 160 -8.33 18.92 -1.11
N ALA A 161 -7.85 18.10 -2.04
CA ALA A 161 -6.84 17.09 -1.72
C ALA A 161 -5.50 17.77 -1.34
N ASP A 162 -5.07 18.79 -2.08
CA ASP A 162 -3.87 19.57 -1.75
C ASP A 162 -3.99 20.25 -0.39
N GLU A 163 -5.11 20.93 -0.12
CA GLU A 163 -5.36 21.55 1.18
C GLU A 163 -5.25 20.55 2.34
N ALA A 164 -5.82 19.35 2.16
CA ALA A 164 -5.77 18.31 3.18
C ALA A 164 -4.36 17.75 3.38
N ILE A 165 -3.64 17.48 2.29
CA ILE A 165 -2.27 16.95 2.32
C ILE A 165 -1.33 17.97 2.96
N ASP A 166 -1.38 19.23 2.53
CA ASP A 166 -0.53 20.31 3.04
C ASP A 166 -0.82 20.59 4.52
N LYS A 167 -2.10 20.63 4.90
CA LYS A 167 -2.49 20.91 6.29
C LYS A 167 -2.07 19.79 7.24
N LEU A 168 -2.20 18.53 6.83
CA LEU A 168 -1.84 17.41 7.68
C LEU A 168 -0.33 17.14 7.67
N GLY A 169 0.37 17.32 6.54
CA GLY A 169 1.81 17.08 6.41
C GLY A 169 2.20 15.71 6.98
N ASP A 170 3.16 15.69 7.91
CA ASP A 170 3.62 14.47 8.58
C ASP A 170 2.55 13.75 9.43
N ARG A 171 1.45 14.42 9.76
CA ARG A 171 0.31 13.84 10.49
C ARG A 171 -0.65 13.08 9.58
N LEU A 172 -0.48 13.15 8.25
CA LEU A 172 -1.36 12.43 7.34
C LEU A 172 -1.25 10.91 7.58
N PRO A 173 -2.38 10.21 7.80
CA PRO A 173 -2.34 8.77 8.07
C PRO A 173 -1.74 8.00 6.89
N ARG A 174 -0.64 7.27 7.11
CA ARG A 174 0.01 6.46 6.07
C ARG A 174 -0.64 5.09 5.86
N ASP A 175 -1.92 4.98 6.18
CA ASP A 175 -2.67 3.74 5.99
C ASP A 175 -3.54 3.77 4.75
N TYR A 176 -3.79 2.58 4.21
CA TYR A 176 -4.51 2.38 2.96
C TYR A 176 -5.90 3.04 2.92
N TYR A 177 -6.61 3.06 4.05
CA TYR A 177 -8.03 3.43 4.05
C TYR A 177 -8.27 4.94 3.97
N LEU A 178 -7.36 5.75 4.52
CA LEU A 178 -7.58 7.17 4.73
C LEU A 178 -6.58 8.02 3.94
N GLY A 179 -5.31 8.12 4.37
CA GLY A 179 -4.36 9.01 3.69
C GLY A 179 -3.93 8.50 2.31
N PHE A 180 -3.78 7.19 2.10
CA PHE A 180 -3.50 6.68 0.73
C PHE A 180 -4.64 6.97 -0.22
N ASN A 181 -5.88 6.94 0.29
CA ASN A 181 -7.07 7.24 -0.49
C ASN A 181 -7.06 8.72 -0.93
N LEU A 182 -6.63 9.66 -0.07
CA LEU A 182 -6.47 11.07 -0.44
C LEU A 182 -5.47 11.26 -1.59
N TYR A 183 -4.32 10.61 -1.51
CA TYR A 183 -3.32 10.63 -2.58
C TYR A 183 -3.87 10.06 -3.90
N LEU A 184 -4.53 8.90 -3.85
CA LEU A 184 -5.16 8.29 -5.01
C LEU A 184 -6.23 9.20 -5.63
N LEU A 185 -7.06 9.82 -4.79
CA LEU A 185 -8.10 10.74 -5.22
C LEU A 185 -7.52 12.00 -5.86
N LYS A 186 -6.41 12.54 -5.37
CA LYS A 186 -5.67 13.65 -6.03
C LYS A 186 -5.24 13.26 -7.45
N VAL A 187 -4.64 12.09 -7.62
CA VAL A 187 -4.24 11.59 -8.95
C VAL A 187 -5.46 11.48 -9.88
N HIS A 188 -6.57 10.93 -9.38
CA HIS A 188 -7.81 10.87 -10.17
C HIS A 188 -8.38 12.25 -10.51
N ALA A 189 -8.34 13.20 -9.59
CA ALA A 189 -8.83 14.57 -9.77
C ALA A 189 -8.05 15.28 -10.89
N LEU A 190 -6.73 15.28 -10.82
CA LEU A 190 -5.85 15.87 -11.83
C LEU A 190 -6.05 15.20 -13.20
N ARG A 191 -6.16 13.87 -13.22
CA ARG A 191 -6.49 13.13 -14.45
C ARG A 191 -7.83 13.58 -15.04
N TYR A 192 -8.89 13.68 -14.23
CA TYR A 192 -10.20 14.08 -14.74
C TYR A 192 -10.28 15.57 -15.13
N ALA A 193 -9.39 16.40 -14.58
CA ALA A 193 -9.13 17.75 -15.08
C ALA A 193 -8.38 17.75 -16.43
N LYS A 194 -8.05 16.57 -16.98
CA LYS A 194 -7.28 16.33 -18.21
C LYS A 194 -5.83 16.84 -18.15
N ASP A 195 -5.29 16.96 -16.94
CA ASP A 195 -3.89 17.28 -16.73
C ASP A 195 -3.10 16.00 -16.43
N GLY A 196 -2.77 15.25 -17.48
CA GLY A 196 -2.06 13.98 -17.35
C GLY A 196 -0.66 14.14 -16.77
N GLN A 197 0.03 15.25 -17.06
CA GLN A 197 1.38 15.51 -16.55
C GLN A 197 1.33 15.84 -15.05
N ALA A 198 0.42 16.71 -14.62
CA ALA A 198 0.23 16.98 -13.20
C ALA A 198 -0.20 15.72 -12.44
N ALA A 199 -1.06 14.88 -13.04
CA ALA A 199 -1.47 13.62 -12.42
C ALA A 199 -0.30 12.64 -12.23
N LEU A 200 0.60 12.52 -13.21
CA LEU A 200 1.82 11.70 -13.05
C LEU A 200 2.79 12.29 -12.03
N ALA A 201 3.02 13.60 -12.04
CA ALA A 201 3.86 14.27 -11.05
C ALA A 201 3.32 14.04 -9.62
N ALA A 202 2.02 14.24 -9.43
CA ALA A 202 1.36 13.97 -8.16
C ALA A 202 1.50 12.50 -7.75
N ALA A 203 1.38 11.55 -8.69
CA ALA A 203 1.57 10.14 -8.38
C ALA A 203 2.99 9.82 -7.92
N SER A 204 4.02 10.43 -8.53
CA SER A 204 5.41 10.31 -8.08
C SER A 204 5.61 10.87 -6.67
N ASP A 205 5.06 12.05 -6.39
CA ASP A 205 5.10 12.64 -5.04
C ASP A 205 4.41 11.73 -4.00
N CYS A 206 3.26 11.14 -4.37
CA CYS A 206 2.53 10.21 -3.51
C CYS A 206 3.37 8.97 -3.17
N VAL A 207 4.06 8.41 -4.17
CA VAL A 207 4.88 7.21 -3.98
C VAL A 207 6.10 7.47 -3.11
N LEU A 208 6.67 8.69 -3.13
CA LEU A 208 7.75 9.09 -2.21
C LEU A 208 7.28 9.13 -0.74
N LEU A 209 6.01 9.44 -0.50
CA LEU A 209 5.43 9.51 0.84
C LEU A 209 4.85 8.17 1.31
N ALA A 210 4.38 7.36 0.36
CA ALA A 210 3.69 6.10 0.59
C ALA A 210 4.05 5.02 -0.45
N PRO A 211 5.27 4.44 -0.41
CA PRO A 211 5.70 3.49 -1.43
C PRO A 211 4.84 2.21 -1.53
N ALA A 212 4.12 1.85 -0.47
CA ALA A 212 3.19 0.73 -0.47
C ALA A 212 2.05 0.88 -1.51
N MET A 213 1.78 2.10 -2.01
CA MET A 213 0.84 2.31 -3.12
C MET A 213 1.28 1.61 -4.42
N LEU A 214 2.57 1.32 -4.61
CA LEU A 214 3.07 0.59 -5.79
C LEU A 214 2.58 -0.87 -5.87
N GLY A 215 2.12 -1.43 -4.76
CA GLY A 215 1.45 -2.74 -4.74
C GLY A 215 -0.06 -2.66 -4.96
N ASN A 216 -0.63 -1.46 -5.15
CA ASN A 216 -2.07 -1.29 -5.24
C ASN A 216 -2.57 -1.17 -6.69
N LYS A 217 -3.44 -2.09 -7.09
CA LYS A 217 -4.02 -2.13 -8.45
C LYS A 217 -4.79 -0.86 -8.84
N ASP A 218 -5.50 -0.21 -7.91
CA ASP A 218 -6.29 0.99 -8.21
C ASP A 218 -5.38 2.18 -8.48
N PHE A 219 -4.26 2.26 -7.75
CA PHE A 219 -3.19 3.21 -8.01
C PHE A 219 -2.48 2.95 -9.34
N LEU A 220 -2.13 1.70 -9.66
CA LEU A 220 -1.55 1.35 -10.97
C LEU A 220 -2.49 1.69 -12.13
N LYS A 221 -3.80 1.48 -11.94
CA LYS A 221 -4.82 1.90 -12.89
C LYS A 221 -4.84 3.43 -13.04
N ALA A 222 -4.83 4.17 -11.93
CA ALA A 222 -4.82 5.64 -11.96
C ALA A 222 -3.59 6.19 -12.70
N LEU A 223 -2.41 5.59 -12.47
CA LEU A 223 -1.16 5.90 -13.17
C LEU A 223 -1.28 5.69 -14.69
N TYR A 224 -1.72 4.50 -15.12
CA TYR A 224 -1.88 4.20 -16.54
C TYR A 224 -2.90 5.13 -17.21
N GLU A 225 -4.02 5.40 -16.53
CA GLU A 225 -5.04 6.31 -17.03
C GLU A 225 -4.51 7.75 -17.12
N ALA A 226 -3.71 8.22 -16.15
CA ALA A 226 -3.03 9.52 -16.22
C ALA A 226 -2.07 9.61 -17.41
N ALA A 227 -1.28 8.57 -17.64
CA ALA A 227 -0.34 8.50 -18.76
C ALA A 227 -1.04 8.59 -20.13
N ARG A 228 -2.26 8.05 -20.27
CA ARG A 228 -3.05 8.22 -21.50
C ARG A 228 -3.43 9.66 -21.79
N PHE A 229 -3.56 10.51 -20.77
CA PHE A 229 -3.91 11.93 -20.93
C PHE A 229 -2.70 12.83 -21.20
N THR A 230 -1.46 12.34 -21.03
CA THR A 230 -0.26 13.10 -21.42
C THR A 230 -0.13 13.22 -22.94
N LYS A 231 -0.80 12.33 -23.70
CA LYS A 231 -0.68 12.19 -25.16
C LYS A 231 0.74 11.92 -25.65
N ASP A 232 1.60 11.39 -24.78
CA ASP A 232 2.92 10.89 -25.13
C ASP A 232 2.91 9.34 -25.11
N PRO A 233 2.95 8.69 -26.29
CA PRO A 233 2.96 7.23 -26.37
C PRO A 233 4.14 6.57 -25.66
N HIS A 234 5.31 7.23 -25.59
CA HIS A 234 6.48 6.66 -24.90
C HIS A 234 6.31 6.70 -23.38
N THR A 235 5.77 7.80 -22.84
CA THR A 235 5.36 7.87 -21.43
C THR A 235 4.30 6.82 -21.13
N GLN A 236 3.27 6.69 -21.97
CA GLN A 236 2.23 5.67 -21.79
C GLN A 236 2.82 4.25 -21.76
N LEU A 237 3.76 3.94 -22.66
CA LEU A 237 4.43 2.64 -22.71
C LEU A 237 5.32 2.39 -21.49
N SER A 238 6.04 3.41 -21.01
CA SER A 238 6.88 3.32 -19.80
C SER A 238 6.02 3.05 -18.55
N VAL A 239 4.87 3.71 -18.44
CA VAL A 239 3.90 3.46 -17.36
C VAL A 239 3.24 2.09 -17.50
N ALA A 240 2.88 1.66 -18.71
CA ALA A 240 2.32 0.32 -18.92
C ALA A 240 3.32 -0.78 -18.53
N LYS A 241 4.61 -0.62 -18.86
CA LYS A 241 5.68 -1.52 -18.40
C LYS A 241 5.77 -1.54 -16.88
N LEU A 242 5.75 -0.37 -16.23
CA LEU A 242 5.75 -0.27 -14.77
C LEU A 242 4.57 -1.03 -14.15
N CYS A 243 3.35 -0.82 -14.66
CA CYS A 243 2.16 -1.53 -14.20
C CYS A 243 2.26 -3.04 -14.44
N TYR A 244 2.82 -3.50 -15.55
CA TYR A 244 3.04 -4.92 -15.82
C TYR A 244 4.06 -5.55 -14.86
N VAL A 245 5.17 -4.86 -14.59
CA VAL A 245 6.19 -5.30 -13.63
C VAL A 245 5.64 -5.37 -12.21
N LEU A 246 4.83 -4.39 -11.82
CA LEU A 246 4.30 -4.28 -10.46
C LEU A 246 3.03 -5.09 -10.20
N SER A 247 2.22 -5.39 -11.22
CA SER A 247 0.93 -6.06 -11.03
C SER A 247 1.07 -7.38 -10.28
N ASP A 248 0.10 -7.70 -9.43
CA ASP A 248 0.12 -8.98 -8.75
C ASP A 248 0.00 -10.13 -9.75
N PHE A 249 0.52 -11.28 -9.34
CA PHE A 249 0.48 -12.50 -10.15
C PHE A 249 -0.87 -13.20 -9.97
N THR A 250 -1.94 -12.46 -10.24
CA THR A 250 -3.32 -12.97 -10.34
C THR A 250 -3.79 -12.84 -11.78
N GLU A 251 -4.67 -13.74 -12.23
CA GLU A 251 -5.18 -13.74 -13.60
C GLU A 251 -5.78 -12.38 -13.99
N ALA A 252 -6.60 -11.79 -13.14
CA ALA A 252 -7.26 -10.51 -13.40
C ALA A 252 -6.25 -9.37 -13.59
N GLU A 253 -5.23 -9.27 -12.74
CA GLU A 253 -4.24 -8.18 -12.81
C GLU A 253 -3.22 -8.39 -13.92
N VAL A 254 -2.81 -9.62 -14.17
CA VAL A 254 -1.94 -9.96 -15.30
C VAL A 254 -2.62 -9.68 -16.63
N ASN A 255 -3.88 -10.09 -16.81
CA ASN A 255 -4.64 -9.81 -18.02
C ASN A 255 -4.77 -8.31 -18.24
N GLN A 256 -5.17 -7.57 -17.19
CA GLN A 256 -5.34 -6.13 -17.29
C GLN A 256 -4.04 -5.40 -17.65
N ALA A 257 -2.91 -5.78 -17.04
CA ALA A 257 -1.62 -5.17 -17.35
C ALA A 257 -1.12 -5.54 -18.75
N THR A 258 -1.38 -6.77 -19.22
CA THR A 258 -1.06 -7.23 -20.58
C THR A 258 -1.86 -6.46 -21.62
N GLU A 259 -3.14 -6.16 -21.35
CA GLU A 259 -3.97 -5.29 -22.19
C GLU A 259 -3.41 -3.87 -22.26
N TRP A 260 -2.99 -3.29 -21.13
CA TRP A 260 -2.40 -1.95 -21.08
C TRP A 260 -1.09 -1.88 -21.86
N VAL A 261 -0.21 -2.88 -21.69
CA VAL A 261 1.03 -3.00 -22.46
C VAL A 261 0.72 -3.10 -23.94
N SER A 262 -0.21 -3.96 -24.34
CA SER A 262 -0.57 -4.15 -25.75
C SER A 262 -1.07 -2.85 -26.36
N ALA A 263 -2.00 -2.16 -25.69
CA ALA A 263 -2.52 -0.88 -26.15
C ALA A 263 -1.43 0.20 -26.24
N ALA A 264 -0.51 0.28 -25.27
CA ALA A 264 0.58 1.24 -25.29
C ALA A 264 1.63 0.93 -26.36
N LEU A 265 1.94 -0.36 -26.61
CA LEU A 265 2.82 -0.78 -27.71
C LEU A 265 2.22 -0.41 -29.07
N VAL A 266 0.91 -0.62 -29.26
CA VAL A 266 0.24 -0.18 -30.49
C VAL A 266 0.39 1.33 -30.68
N ALA A 267 0.19 2.12 -29.63
CA ALA A 267 0.29 3.57 -29.70
C ALA A 267 1.72 4.06 -29.99
N ALA A 268 2.74 3.42 -29.42
CA ALA A 268 4.12 3.89 -29.50
C ALA A 268 4.93 3.29 -30.67
N GLN A 269 4.66 2.03 -31.04
CA GLN A 269 5.48 1.23 -31.96
C GLN A 269 4.65 0.50 -33.04
N GLY A 270 3.32 0.60 -32.99
CA GLY A 270 2.40 -0.02 -33.94
C GLY A 270 2.00 -1.47 -33.60
N PRO A 271 1.04 -2.06 -34.36
CA PRO A 271 0.45 -3.36 -34.06
C PRO A 271 1.44 -4.53 -34.00
N GLY A 272 2.53 -4.47 -34.79
CA GLY A 272 3.55 -5.51 -34.82
C GLY A 272 4.22 -5.73 -33.47
N ALA A 273 4.47 -4.65 -32.71
CA ALA A 273 5.08 -4.74 -31.39
C ALA A 273 4.16 -5.42 -30.36
N ALA A 274 2.85 -5.14 -30.41
CA ALA A 274 1.88 -5.82 -29.55
C ALA A 274 1.79 -7.33 -29.86
N LEU A 275 1.85 -7.71 -31.15
CA LEU A 275 1.91 -9.12 -31.56
C LEU A 275 3.20 -9.79 -31.10
N GLN A 276 4.34 -9.10 -31.19
CA GLN A 276 5.61 -9.61 -30.67
C GLN A 276 5.56 -9.79 -29.14
N PHE A 277 4.93 -8.86 -28.42
CA PHE A 277 4.73 -9.01 -26.99
C PHE A 277 3.89 -10.24 -26.65
N ALA A 278 2.74 -10.43 -27.31
CA ALA A 278 1.92 -11.63 -27.10
C ALA A 278 2.72 -12.93 -27.34
N LYS A 279 3.44 -13.01 -28.47
CA LYS A 279 4.34 -14.15 -28.76
C LYS A 279 5.41 -14.36 -27.69
N SER A 280 6.00 -13.28 -27.18
CA SER A 280 6.99 -13.35 -26.10
C SER A 280 6.40 -13.81 -24.77
N GLN A 281 5.08 -13.87 -24.61
CA GLN A 281 4.45 -14.47 -23.43
C GLN A 281 4.22 -15.98 -23.61
N ASP A 282 4.02 -16.43 -24.85
CA ASP A 282 3.79 -17.84 -25.20
C ASP A 282 5.10 -18.63 -25.45
N ASP A 283 6.18 -17.93 -25.80
CA ASP A 283 7.48 -18.50 -26.09
C ASP A 283 8.60 -17.79 -25.30
N PRO A 284 9.25 -18.47 -24.33
CA PRO A 284 10.33 -17.90 -23.54
C PRO A 284 11.57 -17.48 -24.32
N GLU A 285 11.77 -18.01 -25.54
CA GLU A 285 12.93 -17.67 -26.38
C GLU A 285 12.67 -16.44 -27.27
N THR A 286 11.40 -16.01 -27.37
CA THR A 286 11.03 -14.81 -28.13
C THR A 286 11.30 -13.56 -27.28
N ALA A 287 12.14 -12.66 -27.80
CA ALA A 287 12.48 -11.41 -27.10
C ALA A 287 11.26 -10.49 -26.93
N SER A 288 11.01 -10.09 -25.68
CA SER A 288 9.95 -9.13 -25.35
C SER A 288 10.31 -7.72 -25.85
N PRO A 289 9.39 -7.00 -26.53
CA PRO A 289 9.61 -5.63 -26.97
C PRO A 289 9.70 -4.64 -25.80
N LEU A 290 9.34 -5.06 -24.58
CA LEU A 290 9.48 -4.26 -23.37
C LEU A 290 10.91 -4.20 -22.83
N LYS A 291 11.84 -5.02 -23.34
CA LYS A 291 13.20 -5.12 -22.81
C LYS A 291 13.92 -3.77 -22.77
N GLU A 292 13.84 -3.03 -23.88
CA GLU A 292 14.51 -1.73 -24.07
C GLU A 292 13.64 -0.53 -23.64
N VAL A 293 12.41 -0.76 -23.20
CA VAL A 293 11.52 0.30 -22.72
C VAL A 293 11.95 0.69 -21.30
N PRO A 294 12.27 1.96 -21.00
CA PRO A 294 12.57 2.36 -19.63
C PRO A 294 11.33 2.27 -18.73
N LEU A 295 11.53 2.03 -17.44
CA LEU A 295 10.47 2.22 -16.44
C LEU A 295 10.22 3.73 -16.25
N LEU A 296 9.00 4.09 -15.87
CA LEU A 296 8.71 5.46 -15.42
C LEU A 296 9.61 5.80 -14.22
N GLU A 297 10.23 6.98 -14.25
CA GLU A 297 11.00 7.51 -13.12
C GLU A 297 10.04 7.98 -12.02
N LEU A 298 10.07 7.28 -10.88
CA LEU A 298 9.22 7.56 -9.71
C LEU A 298 9.93 8.42 -8.64
N GLY A 299 11.18 8.82 -8.90
CA GLY A 299 12.05 9.54 -7.97
C GLY A 299 13.27 8.71 -7.54
N ASP A 300 13.97 9.22 -6.53
CA ASP A 300 15.21 8.63 -6.01
C ASP A 300 14.94 7.26 -5.35
N PRO A 301 15.55 6.15 -5.84
CA PRO A 301 15.34 4.82 -5.27
C PRO A 301 15.69 4.67 -3.79
N ASP A 302 16.71 5.39 -3.30
CA ASP A 302 17.13 5.30 -1.90
C ASP A 302 16.12 6.00 -1.00
N LYS A 303 15.57 7.15 -1.44
CA LYS A 303 14.47 7.82 -0.72
C LYS A 303 13.20 6.97 -0.68
N LEU A 304 12.89 6.28 -1.78
CA LEU A 304 11.75 5.36 -1.85
C LEU A 304 11.93 4.18 -0.88
N LEU A 305 13.14 3.62 -0.79
CA LEU A 305 13.45 2.52 0.12
C LEU A 305 13.45 2.96 1.59
N GLU A 306 13.88 4.19 1.88
CA GLU A 306 13.78 4.80 3.20
C GLU A 306 12.31 4.98 3.61
N ALA A 307 11.49 5.55 2.73
CA ALA A 307 10.07 5.77 2.97
C ALA A 307 9.27 4.47 3.12
N ALA A 308 9.68 3.39 2.43
CA ALA A 308 9.07 2.06 2.58
C ALA A 308 9.34 1.48 3.99
N GLY A 309 10.44 1.89 4.62
CA GLY A 309 10.85 1.41 5.94
C GLY A 309 11.36 -0.04 5.91
N ALA A 310 12.17 -0.41 6.90
CA ALA A 310 12.76 -1.76 6.99
C ALA A 310 11.74 -2.85 7.37
N GLY A 311 10.58 -2.47 7.91
CA GLY A 311 9.55 -3.38 8.40
C GLY A 311 8.51 -3.80 7.36
N ASP A 312 8.39 -3.10 6.23
CA ASP A 312 7.41 -3.39 5.18
C ASP A 312 8.09 -4.00 3.96
N ARG A 313 8.22 -5.33 3.96
CA ARG A 313 8.89 -6.06 2.86
C ARG A 313 8.14 -5.93 1.54
N ASP A 314 6.81 -5.89 1.56
CA ASP A 314 6.00 -5.81 0.33
C ASP A 314 6.19 -4.46 -0.38
N ALA A 315 6.23 -3.37 0.40
CA ALA A 315 6.57 -2.06 -0.12
C ALA A 315 7.99 -2.03 -0.69
N ARG A 316 8.98 -2.60 0.02
CA ARG A 316 10.38 -2.67 -0.45
C ARG A 316 10.52 -3.46 -1.75
N ILE A 317 9.87 -4.62 -1.85
CA ILE A 317 9.85 -5.43 -3.08
C ILE A 317 9.28 -4.58 -4.22
N SER A 318 8.14 -3.91 -3.99
CA SER A 318 7.51 -3.06 -5.00
C SER A 318 8.40 -1.89 -5.43
N VAL A 319 9.14 -1.26 -4.50
CA VAL A 319 10.14 -0.23 -4.84
C VAL A 319 11.28 -0.80 -5.67
N PHE A 320 11.85 -1.94 -5.29
CA PHE A 320 12.92 -2.57 -6.08
C PHE A 320 12.45 -2.94 -7.49
N LEU A 321 11.24 -3.49 -7.63
CA LEU A 321 10.66 -3.79 -8.93
C LEU A 321 10.39 -2.52 -9.75
N GLY A 322 9.77 -1.51 -9.14
CA GLY A 322 9.44 -0.23 -9.78
C GLY A 322 10.64 0.60 -10.20
N THR A 323 11.82 0.34 -9.61
CA THR A 323 13.10 0.98 -9.95
C THR A 323 14.04 0.08 -10.77
N GLY A 324 13.54 -1.08 -11.23
CA GLY A 324 14.30 -2.00 -12.09
C GLY A 324 15.38 -2.83 -11.38
N GLN A 325 15.44 -2.80 -10.04
CA GLN A 325 16.41 -3.54 -9.21
C GLN A 325 15.94 -4.99 -8.93
N THR A 326 15.65 -5.75 -9.98
CA THR A 326 15.01 -7.09 -9.91
C THR A 326 15.79 -8.10 -9.05
N ALA A 327 17.13 -8.07 -9.08
CA ALA A 327 17.96 -8.95 -8.25
C ALA A 327 17.81 -8.67 -6.73
N LYS A 328 17.66 -7.39 -6.35
CA LYS A 328 17.40 -7.00 -4.95
C LYS A 328 15.97 -7.38 -4.56
N ALA A 329 15.00 -7.17 -5.44
CA ALA A 329 13.62 -7.61 -5.23
C ALA A 329 13.54 -9.13 -4.98
N LEU A 330 14.23 -9.94 -5.81
CA LEU A 330 14.27 -11.39 -5.66
C LEU A 330 14.90 -11.83 -4.33
N THR A 331 15.95 -11.15 -3.88
CA THR A 331 16.58 -11.41 -2.58
C THR A 331 15.61 -11.15 -1.44
N GLU A 332 14.90 -10.02 -1.48
CA GLU A 332 13.91 -9.62 -0.48
C GLU A 332 12.71 -10.59 -0.46
N ALA A 333 12.17 -10.95 -1.63
CA ALA A 333 11.07 -11.91 -1.77
C ALA A 333 11.46 -13.34 -1.32
N THR A 334 12.69 -13.77 -1.59
CA THR A 334 13.20 -15.06 -1.10
C THR A 334 13.27 -15.09 0.42
N GLU A 335 13.72 -14.00 1.04
CA GLU A 335 13.77 -13.89 2.50
C GLU A 335 12.36 -13.85 3.11
N GLN A 336 11.42 -13.13 2.48
CA GLN A 336 10.00 -13.17 2.86
C GLN A 336 9.45 -14.61 2.83
N MET A 337 9.73 -15.37 1.76
CA MET A 337 9.31 -16.77 1.67
C MET A 337 9.88 -17.64 2.79
N ARG A 338 11.17 -17.47 3.14
CA ARG A 338 11.79 -18.19 4.26
C ARG A 338 11.12 -17.86 5.59
N GLN A 339 10.73 -16.61 5.82
CA GLN A 339 10.07 -16.17 7.05
C GLN A 339 8.61 -16.64 7.12
N SER A 340 7.95 -16.75 5.98
CA SER A 340 6.61 -17.33 5.88
C SER A 340 6.61 -18.86 6.01
N ALA A 341 7.77 -19.53 6.01
CA ALA A 341 7.87 -20.97 6.19
C ALA A 341 7.42 -21.37 7.61
N GLY A 342 6.23 -21.97 7.70
CA GLY A 342 5.59 -22.32 8.97
C GLY A 342 4.61 -21.27 9.50
N ALA A 343 4.39 -20.18 8.78
CA ALA A 343 3.30 -19.23 9.03
C ALA A 343 1.95 -19.76 8.49
N ALA A 344 0.87 -19.01 8.71
CA ALA A 344 -0.42 -19.33 8.11
C ALA A 344 -0.32 -19.38 6.56
N PRO A 345 -1.06 -20.28 5.88
CA PRO A 345 -0.93 -20.50 4.43
C PRO A 345 -1.01 -19.24 3.56
N GLN A 346 -1.79 -18.25 3.99
CA GLN A 346 -1.92 -16.97 3.30
C GLN A 346 -0.57 -16.24 3.17
N TYR A 347 0.25 -16.21 4.22
CA TYR A 347 1.56 -15.53 4.18
C TYR A 347 2.56 -16.20 3.25
N LEU A 348 2.48 -17.53 3.11
CA LEU A 348 3.29 -18.26 2.14
C LEU A 348 2.81 -17.99 0.71
N ALA A 349 1.48 -17.95 0.49
CA ALA A 349 0.90 -17.62 -0.80
C ALA A 349 1.30 -16.20 -1.26
N ASP A 350 1.25 -15.21 -0.36
CA ASP A 350 1.64 -13.83 -0.65
C ASP A 350 3.14 -13.74 -0.98
N ALA A 351 4.00 -14.44 -0.23
CA ALA A 351 5.44 -14.50 -0.53
C ALA A 351 5.74 -15.16 -1.89
N LEU A 352 5.02 -16.23 -2.25
CA LEU A 352 5.15 -16.87 -3.57
C LEU A 352 4.70 -15.95 -4.71
N ARG A 353 3.63 -15.17 -4.51
CA ARG A 353 3.20 -14.15 -5.49
C ARG A 353 4.30 -13.11 -5.73
N ASN A 354 4.97 -12.64 -4.68
CA ASN A 354 6.08 -11.70 -4.82
C ASN A 354 7.28 -12.31 -5.57
N LEU A 355 7.58 -13.60 -5.37
CA LEU A 355 8.60 -14.29 -6.16
C LEU A 355 8.21 -14.34 -7.65
N ALA A 356 6.98 -14.71 -7.97
CA ALA A 356 6.48 -14.73 -9.34
C ALA A 356 6.54 -13.34 -10.00
N ARG A 357 6.20 -12.26 -9.25
CA ARG A 357 6.38 -10.87 -9.69
C ARG A 357 7.84 -10.58 -10.04
N CYS A 358 8.80 -11.05 -9.24
CA CYS A 358 10.23 -10.86 -9.51
C CYS A 358 10.67 -11.56 -10.80
N PHE A 359 10.24 -12.81 -11.04
CA PHE A 359 10.56 -13.53 -12.27
C PHE A 359 9.92 -12.87 -13.49
N LYS A 360 8.63 -12.49 -13.40
CA LYS A 360 7.93 -11.72 -14.44
C LYS A 360 8.65 -10.42 -14.77
N ALA A 361 9.10 -9.69 -13.75
CA ALA A 361 9.80 -8.42 -13.95
C ALA A 361 11.20 -8.58 -14.59
N HIS A 362 11.91 -9.66 -14.24
CA HIS A 362 13.22 -9.98 -14.79
C HIS A 362 13.14 -10.43 -16.25
N ASP A 363 12.25 -11.39 -16.55
CA ASP A 363 12.17 -12.03 -17.86
C ASP A 363 11.18 -11.34 -18.81
N LEU A 364 10.27 -10.53 -18.27
CA LEU A 364 9.16 -9.91 -19.01
C LEU A 364 8.30 -10.95 -19.75
N ASN A 365 8.14 -12.12 -19.11
CA ASN A 365 7.47 -13.31 -19.63
C ASN A 365 6.69 -14.03 -18.50
N LEU A 366 5.44 -14.41 -18.78
CA LEU A 366 4.57 -15.07 -17.80
C LEU A 366 4.84 -16.58 -17.62
N ILE A 367 5.29 -17.29 -18.66
CA ILE A 367 5.59 -18.74 -18.59
C ILE A 367 6.77 -19.02 -17.67
N ARG A 368 7.83 -18.20 -17.72
CA ARG A 368 9.00 -18.35 -16.85
C ARG A 368 8.70 -17.98 -15.39
N ALA A 369 7.66 -17.16 -15.18
CA ALA A 369 7.25 -16.71 -13.86
C ALA A 369 6.26 -17.66 -13.15
N ASN A 370 5.43 -18.38 -13.93
CA ASN A 370 4.60 -19.50 -13.47
C ASN A 370 5.46 -20.70 -13.10
#